data_AF-A0A2N1IP46-F1
#
_entry.id   AF-A0A2N1IP46-F1
#
_cell.length_a   1.000
_cell.length_b   1.000
_cell.length_c   1.000
_cell.angle_alpha   90.00
_cell.angle_beta   90.00
_cell.angle_gamma   90.00
#
_symmetry.space_group_name_H-M   'P 1'
#
loop_
_entity.id
_entity.type
_entity.pdbx_description
1 polymer ?
#
loop_
_entity_poly.entity_id
_entity_poly.type
_entity_poly.pdbx_seq_one_letter_code
_entity_poly.pdbx_strand_id
1 'polypeptide(L)'
;MDEDDWDSWTCSDGLAYTLKHCEWYQFYDCVEVVGVELKSYESYYLHEPGSEFLKFTFNSYRSSVNELFAKHQVGWRLNSKSELESALPKQLADRLDGVESAIDQFDAAREHFRKAKRYVLGTHKDYENSIKESVSALESVGKVLYDKTATLGDVLVRMKKDGSVPPMLVSVMEKYYAYANAEPGVRHGGVLIPRSDEMDAELAMHLSAAFIRYVIEINSKKFD
;
A
#
# COMPACT_ATOMS: atom_id res chain seq x y z
N MET A 1 -16.73 -40.25 -4.10
CA MET A 1 -15.44 -39.55 -3.91
C MET A 1 -15.51 -39.18 -2.46
N ASP A 2 -14.99 -40.08 -1.65
CA ASP A 2 -15.35 -40.17 -0.24
C ASP A 2 -14.43 -39.23 0.54
N GLU A 3 -14.98 -38.59 1.59
CA GLU A 3 -14.35 -37.49 2.34
C GLU A 3 -13.06 -37.90 3.09
N ASP A 4 -12.67 -39.17 3.05
CA ASP A 4 -11.53 -39.75 3.76
C ASP A 4 -10.22 -39.79 2.95
N ASP A 5 -10.19 -39.33 1.69
CA ASP A 5 -8.99 -39.35 0.83
C ASP A 5 -8.01 -38.18 1.05
N TRP A 6 -8.29 -37.28 1.99
CA TRP A 6 -7.40 -36.16 2.37
C TRP A 6 -6.37 -36.57 3.42
N ASP A 7 -5.73 -37.72 3.26
CA ASP A 7 -4.64 -38.09 4.15
C ASP A 7 -3.47 -37.12 3.90
N SER A 8 -3.26 -36.19 4.82
CA SER A 8 -2.34 -35.03 4.72
C SER A 8 -0.93 -35.35 4.18
N TRP A 9 -0.52 -36.62 4.28
CA TRP A 9 0.71 -37.16 3.72
C TRP A 9 0.78 -37.14 2.19
N THR A 10 -0.26 -37.58 1.48
CA THR A 10 -0.26 -37.62 0.00
C THR A 10 -0.33 -36.21 -0.59
N CYS A 11 -1.04 -35.30 0.09
CA CYS A 11 -1.09 -33.89 -0.26
C CYS A 11 0.26 -33.20 -0.07
N SER A 12 0.97 -33.49 1.04
CA SER A 12 2.28 -32.91 1.31
C SER A 12 3.33 -33.35 0.28
N ASP A 13 3.38 -34.65 -0.05
CA ASP A 13 4.33 -35.17 -1.03
C ASP A 13 4.01 -34.67 -2.45
N GLY A 14 2.73 -34.60 -2.81
CA GLY A 14 2.28 -34.04 -4.09
C GLY A 14 2.62 -32.55 -4.22
N LEU A 15 2.40 -31.76 -3.17
CA LEU A 15 2.77 -30.35 -3.13
C LEU A 15 4.29 -30.18 -3.20
N ALA A 16 5.04 -30.95 -2.43
CA ALA A 16 6.50 -30.92 -2.46
C ALA A 16 7.06 -31.31 -3.84
N TYR A 17 6.47 -32.32 -4.50
CA TYR A 17 6.82 -32.67 -5.86
C TYR A 17 6.54 -31.51 -6.82
N THR A 18 5.34 -30.93 -6.77
CA THR A 18 4.95 -29.81 -7.65
C THR A 18 5.88 -28.62 -7.47
N LEU A 19 6.14 -28.20 -6.23
CA LEU A 19 7.02 -27.06 -5.93
C LEU A 19 8.48 -27.30 -6.36
N LYS A 20 8.97 -28.54 -6.30
CA LYS A 20 10.34 -28.90 -6.72
C LYS A 20 10.52 -28.97 -8.23
N HIS A 21 9.45 -29.11 -9.00
CA HIS A 21 9.48 -29.26 -10.45
C HIS A 21 8.83 -28.08 -11.21
N CYS A 22 8.26 -27.11 -10.49
CA CYS A 22 7.73 -25.89 -11.10
C CYS A 22 8.84 -24.93 -11.55
N GLU A 23 8.51 -24.06 -12.49
CA GLU A 23 9.36 -22.92 -12.82
C GLU A 23 9.47 -22.00 -11.60
N TRP A 24 10.65 -21.40 -11.39
CA TRP A 24 10.93 -20.63 -10.17
C TRP A 24 9.91 -19.51 -9.90
N TYR A 25 9.31 -18.91 -10.93
CA TYR A 25 8.32 -17.84 -10.79
C TYR A 25 6.95 -18.36 -10.36
N GLN A 26 6.60 -19.61 -10.71
CA GLN A 26 5.33 -20.23 -10.33
C GLN A 26 5.23 -20.46 -8.81
N PHE A 27 6.37 -20.57 -8.13
CA PHE A 27 6.40 -20.52 -6.67
C PHE A 27 5.82 -19.21 -6.13
N TYR A 28 6.19 -18.07 -6.71
CA TYR A 28 5.71 -16.76 -6.28
C TYR A 28 4.23 -16.55 -6.64
N ASP A 29 3.81 -17.00 -7.84
CA ASP A 29 2.39 -17.02 -8.21
C ASP A 29 1.57 -17.86 -7.21
N CYS A 30 2.08 -19.01 -6.80
CA CYS A 30 1.45 -19.87 -5.80
C CYS A 30 1.32 -19.17 -4.44
N VAL A 31 2.35 -18.43 -4.00
CA VAL A 31 2.31 -17.65 -2.76
C VAL A 31 1.19 -16.60 -2.78
N GLU A 32 1.02 -15.88 -3.90
CA GLU A 32 -0.07 -14.91 -4.05
C GLU A 32 -1.45 -15.59 -4.05
N VAL A 33 -1.60 -16.66 -4.85
CA VAL A 33 -2.87 -17.39 -5.01
C VAL A 33 -3.33 -18.01 -3.69
N VAL A 34 -2.44 -18.62 -2.92
CA VAL A 34 -2.80 -19.21 -1.61
C VAL A 34 -3.41 -18.16 -0.69
N GLY A 35 -2.85 -16.96 -0.62
CA GLY A 35 -3.43 -15.91 0.23
C GLY A 35 -4.75 -15.35 -0.32
N VAL A 36 -4.96 -15.33 -1.64
CA VAL A 36 -6.28 -14.99 -2.24
C VAL A 36 -7.34 -16.02 -1.83
N GLU A 37 -7.02 -17.30 -1.93
CA GLU A 37 -7.94 -18.37 -1.52
C GLU A 37 -8.20 -18.32 -0.01
N LEU A 38 -7.18 -18.12 0.83
CA LEU A 38 -7.40 -17.98 2.27
C LEU A 38 -8.38 -16.86 2.62
N LYS A 39 -8.28 -15.71 1.94
CA LYS A 39 -9.21 -14.58 2.12
C LYS A 39 -10.63 -14.91 1.65
N SER A 40 -10.79 -15.66 0.56
CA SER A 40 -12.11 -16.05 0.05
C SER A 40 -12.83 -16.99 1.01
N TYR A 41 -12.08 -17.87 1.67
CA TYR A 41 -12.63 -18.83 2.62
C TYR A 41 -12.71 -18.32 4.06
N GLU A 42 -11.95 -17.28 4.43
CA GLU A 42 -11.83 -16.78 5.82
C GLU A 42 -13.18 -16.49 6.48
N SER A 43 -14.10 -15.86 5.75
CA SER A 43 -15.43 -15.51 6.26
C SER A 43 -16.27 -16.73 6.65
N TYR A 44 -15.99 -17.91 6.12
CA TYR A 44 -16.78 -19.12 6.37
C TYR A 44 -16.46 -19.77 7.71
N TYR A 45 -15.23 -19.65 8.21
CA TYR A 45 -14.79 -20.31 9.46
C TYR A 45 -14.46 -19.35 10.60
N LEU A 46 -14.37 -18.02 10.35
CA LEU A 46 -14.17 -17.02 11.41
C LEU A 46 -15.38 -16.83 12.35
N HIS A 47 -16.55 -17.35 11.99
CA HIS A 47 -17.76 -17.27 12.83
C HIS A 47 -17.83 -18.38 13.90
N GLU A 48 -16.94 -19.37 13.84
CA GLU A 48 -16.93 -20.45 14.83
C GLU A 48 -16.14 -20.04 16.10
N PRO A 49 -16.74 -20.16 17.29
CA PRO A 49 -16.05 -19.82 18.53
C PRO A 49 -14.98 -20.86 18.87
N GLY A 50 -13.71 -20.51 18.63
CA GLY A 50 -12.54 -21.31 19.02
C GLY A 50 -11.25 -20.73 18.42
N SER A 51 -10.27 -20.40 19.25
CA SER A 51 -9.04 -19.70 18.83
C SER A 51 -8.12 -20.49 17.89
N GLU A 52 -8.40 -21.77 17.61
CA GLU A 52 -7.52 -22.63 16.83
C GLU A 52 -7.47 -22.28 15.34
N PHE A 53 -8.52 -21.67 14.79
CA PHE A 53 -8.57 -21.26 13.38
C PHE A 53 -7.81 -19.95 13.08
N LEU A 54 -7.47 -19.17 14.12
CA LEU A 54 -6.71 -17.93 13.95
C LEU A 54 -5.34 -18.15 13.26
N LYS A 55 -4.75 -19.34 13.42
CA LYS A 55 -3.48 -19.72 12.77
C LYS A 55 -3.60 -19.92 11.26
N PHE A 56 -4.81 -20.13 10.75
CA PHE A 56 -5.09 -20.34 9.32
C PHE A 56 -5.65 -19.09 8.62
N THR A 57 -5.72 -17.96 9.33
CA THR A 57 -6.12 -16.67 8.76
C THR A 57 -5.14 -16.20 7.70
N PHE A 58 -5.61 -15.36 6.77
CA PHE A 58 -4.75 -14.71 5.80
C PHE A 58 -3.64 -13.91 6.49
N ASN A 59 -3.96 -13.26 7.62
CA ASN A 59 -2.98 -12.49 8.39
C ASN A 59 -1.86 -13.37 8.95
N SER A 60 -2.18 -14.57 9.46
CA SER A 60 -1.18 -15.54 9.94
C SER A 60 -0.33 -16.09 8.80
N TYR A 61 -0.93 -16.40 7.66
CA TYR A 61 -0.22 -16.82 6.45
C TYR A 61 0.74 -15.75 5.95
N ARG A 62 0.23 -14.52 5.75
CA ARG A 62 1.02 -13.35 5.31
C ARG A 62 2.19 -13.08 6.24
N SER A 63 1.98 -13.17 7.56
CA SER A 63 3.06 -12.98 8.54
C SER A 63 4.14 -14.04 8.39
N SER A 64 3.73 -15.31 8.26
CA SER A 64 4.66 -16.44 8.08
C SER A 64 5.48 -16.35 6.79
N VAL A 65 4.84 -15.98 5.67
CA VAL A 65 5.52 -15.74 4.39
C VAL A 65 6.55 -14.61 4.52
N ASN A 66 6.16 -13.48 5.10
CA ASN A 66 7.03 -12.32 5.24
C ASN A 66 8.22 -12.59 6.18
N GLU A 67 8.01 -13.33 7.26
CA GLU A 67 9.09 -13.76 8.16
C GLU A 67 10.06 -14.71 7.45
N LEU A 68 9.56 -15.66 6.66
CA LEU A 68 10.38 -16.57 5.87
C LEU A 68 11.21 -15.81 4.82
N PHE A 69 10.57 -14.91 4.07
CA PHE A 69 11.24 -14.09 3.05
C PHE A 69 12.32 -13.21 3.68
N ALA A 70 12.02 -12.55 4.80
CA ALA A 70 13.00 -11.75 5.53
C ALA A 70 14.17 -12.59 6.05
N LYS A 71 13.90 -13.78 6.63
CA LYS A 71 14.92 -14.70 7.14
C LYS A 71 15.90 -15.14 6.05
N HIS A 72 15.41 -15.31 4.82
CA HIS A 72 16.21 -15.74 3.67
C HIS A 72 16.62 -14.59 2.74
N GLN A 73 16.45 -13.33 3.17
CA GLN A 73 16.82 -12.13 2.41
C GLN A 73 16.18 -12.05 1.02
N VAL A 74 14.96 -12.60 0.88
CA VAL A 74 14.14 -12.44 -0.32
C VAL A 74 13.64 -11.00 -0.36
N GLY A 75 13.89 -10.29 -1.47
CA GLY A 75 13.53 -8.88 -1.65
C GLY A 75 12.03 -8.60 -1.83
N TRP A 76 11.17 -9.58 -1.54
CA TRP A 76 9.72 -9.50 -1.69
C TRP A 76 9.04 -9.58 -0.33
N ARG A 77 7.82 -9.06 -0.26
CA ARG A 77 6.87 -9.30 0.82
C ARG A 77 5.47 -9.45 0.26
N LEU A 78 4.62 -10.18 0.96
CA LEU A 78 3.20 -10.27 0.68
C LEU A 78 2.46 -9.14 1.41
N ASN A 79 1.71 -8.34 0.65
CA ASN A 79 0.93 -7.21 1.18
C ASN A 79 -0.47 -7.63 1.67
N SER A 80 -1.29 -6.69 2.13
CA SER A 80 -2.64 -6.96 2.66
C SER A 80 -3.64 -7.50 1.61
N LYS A 81 -3.28 -7.45 0.33
CA LYS A 81 -4.08 -7.91 -0.81
C LYS A 81 -3.65 -9.26 -1.35
N SER A 82 -2.64 -9.89 -0.74
CA SER A 82 -2.01 -11.10 -1.24
C SER A 82 -1.26 -10.86 -2.55
N GLU A 83 -0.71 -9.67 -2.73
CA GLU A 83 0.15 -9.32 -3.86
C GLU A 83 1.59 -9.16 -3.35
N LEU A 84 2.56 -9.64 -4.13
CA LEU A 84 3.98 -9.50 -3.87
C LEU A 84 4.46 -8.10 -4.28
N GLU A 85 5.17 -7.48 -3.36
CA GLU A 85 5.76 -6.15 -3.55
C GLU A 85 7.15 -6.09 -2.93
N SER A 86 7.98 -5.16 -3.40
CA SER A 86 9.33 -4.96 -2.90
C SER A 86 9.32 -4.79 -1.39
N ALA A 87 10.19 -5.54 -0.71
CA ALA A 87 10.30 -5.50 0.73
C ALA A 87 10.83 -4.14 1.19
N LEU A 88 10.19 -3.57 2.21
CA LEU A 88 10.66 -2.38 2.92
C LEU A 88 11.02 -2.75 4.35
N PRO A 89 11.83 -1.94 5.06
CA PRO A 89 12.00 -2.09 6.49
C PRO A 89 10.66 -2.20 7.21
N LYS A 90 10.52 -3.14 8.15
CA LYS A 90 9.24 -3.48 8.80
C LYS A 90 8.49 -2.26 9.32
N GLN A 91 9.17 -1.34 10.02
CA GLN A 91 8.51 -0.14 10.54
C GLN A 91 7.92 0.75 9.44
N LEU A 92 8.57 0.82 8.27
CA LEU A 92 8.10 1.59 7.13
C LEU A 92 6.92 0.91 6.45
N ALA A 93 6.99 -0.42 6.31
CA ALA A 93 5.89 -1.27 5.88
C ALA A 93 4.62 -1.01 6.69
N ASP A 94 4.73 -1.14 8.02
CA ASP A 94 3.62 -1.02 8.96
C ASP A 94 3.02 0.40 8.90
N ARG A 95 3.85 1.42 8.68
CA ARG A 95 3.37 2.81 8.53
C ARG A 95 2.58 3.02 7.25
N LEU A 96 3.01 2.46 6.12
CA LEU A 96 2.28 2.55 4.85
C LEU A 96 0.96 1.78 4.90
N ASP A 97 0.97 0.57 5.47
CA ASP A 97 -0.26 -0.21 5.66
C ASP A 97 -1.23 0.51 6.59
N GLY A 98 -0.72 1.14 7.66
CA GLY A 98 -1.53 1.99 8.54
C GLY A 98 -2.13 3.23 7.85
N VAL A 99 -1.45 3.81 6.84
CA VAL A 99 -2.03 4.89 6.02
C VAL A 99 -3.21 4.36 5.22
N GLU A 100 -3.05 3.21 4.57
CA GLU A 100 -4.11 2.60 3.74
C GLU A 100 -5.36 2.33 4.57
N SER A 101 -5.21 1.87 5.82
CA SER A 101 -6.32 1.74 6.77
C SER A 101 -6.89 3.09 7.22
N ALA A 102 -6.05 4.09 7.50
CA ALA A 102 -6.51 5.40 7.95
C ALA A 102 -7.28 6.18 6.86
N ILE A 103 -7.01 5.89 5.58
CA ILE A 103 -7.71 6.51 4.46
C ILE A 103 -8.90 5.70 3.95
N ASP A 104 -9.33 4.66 4.66
CA ASP A 104 -10.39 3.77 4.16
C ASP A 104 -11.75 4.47 4.00
N GLN A 105 -11.97 5.55 4.75
CA GLN A 105 -13.13 6.43 4.58
C GLN A 105 -13.02 7.44 3.41
N PHE A 106 -11.89 7.47 2.70
CA PHE A 106 -11.60 8.39 1.60
C PHE A 106 -11.37 7.60 0.30
N ASP A 107 -12.44 7.16 -0.36
CA ASP A 107 -12.38 6.23 -1.50
C ASP A 107 -11.38 6.64 -2.60
N ALA A 108 -11.42 7.91 -3.02
CA ALA A 108 -10.51 8.41 -4.04
C ALA A 108 -9.04 8.40 -3.56
N ALA A 109 -8.79 8.80 -2.30
CA ALA A 109 -7.45 8.80 -1.74
C ALA A 109 -6.90 7.38 -1.61
N ARG A 110 -7.74 6.42 -1.18
CA ARG A 110 -7.38 5.00 -1.08
C ARG A 110 -6.94 4.45 -2.43
N GLU A 111 -7.69 4.72 -3.50
CA GLU A 111 -7.32 4.23 -4.83
C GLU A 111 -6.04 4.89 -5.37
N HIS A 112 -5.87 6.20 -5.20
CA HIS A 112 -4.63 6.89 -5.58
C HIS A 112 -3.42 6.35 -4.80
N PHE A 113 -3.55 6.18 -3.48
CA PHE A 113 -2.46 5.65 -2.65
C PHE A 113 -2.10 4.22 -3.03
N ARG A 114 -3.11 3.38 -3.33
CA ARG A 114 -2.90 2.02 -3.81
C ARG A 114 -2.14 1.99 -5.13
N LYS A 115 -2.52 2.84 -6.09
CA LYS A 115 -1.81 2.95 -7.37
C LYS A 115 -0.36 3.36 -7.17
N ALA A 116 -0.12 4.38 -6.34
CA ALA A 116 1.23 4.82 -6.02
C ALA A 116 2.09 3.67 -5.47
N LYS A 117 1.57 2.96 -4.46
CA LYS A 117 2.24 1.80 -3.87
C LYS A 117 2.51 0.70 -4.89
N ARG A 118 1.55 0.37 -5.76
CA ARG A 118 1.73 -0.61 -6.83
C ARG A 118 2.80 -0.18 -7.83
N TYR A 119 2.85 1.09 -8.20
CA TYR A 119 3.80 1.61 -9.17
C TYR A 119 5.24 1.69 -8.66
N VAL A 120 5.46 1.89 -7.35
CA VAL A 120 6.82 1.91 -6.79
C VAL A 120 7.24 0.58 -6.19
N LEU A 121 6.35 -0.16 -5.54
CA LEU A 121 6.69 -1.42 -4.87
C LEU A 121 6.31 -2.67 -5.68
N GLY A 122 5.32 -2.60 -6.58
CA GLY A 122 4.89 -3.75 -7.37
C GLY A 122 5.93 -4.22 -8.41
N THR A 123 5.58 -5.26 -9.15
CA THR A 123 6.43 -5.84 -10.21
C THR A 123 6.51 -4.96 -11.46
N HIS A 124 5.46 -4.21 -11.77
CA HIS A 124 5.40 -3.25 -12.87
C HIS A 124 5.68 -1.83 -12.36
N LYS A 125 6.95 -1.43 -12.42
CA LYS A 125 7.41 -0.13 -11.95
C LYS A 125 7.00 1.02 -12.89
N ASP A 126 6.53 2.12 -12.32
CA ASP A 126 6.15 3.35 -13.02
C ASP A 126 6.33 4.55 -12.08
N TYR A 127 7.55 5.07 -12.02
CA TYR A 127 7.97 6.00 -10.95
C TYR A 127 7.24 7.34 -11.03
N GLU A 128 7.00 7.83 -12.24
CA GLU A 128 6.32 9.08 -12.51
C GLU A 128 4.87 9.01 -12.09
N ASN A 129 4.15 7.95 -12.48
CA ASN A 129 2.79 7.77 -12.01
C ASN A 129 2.74 7.48 -10.51
N SER A 130 3.77 6.86 -9.91
CA SER A 130 3.83 6.74 -8.45
C SER A 130 3.85 8.10 -7.75
N ILE A 131 4.69 9.04 -8.20
CA ILE A 131 4.77 10.40 -7.63
C ILE A 131 3.43 11.12 -7.84
N LYS A 132 2.87 11.05 -9.05
CA LYS A 132 1.58 11.66 -9.39
C LYS A 132 0.47 11.17 -8.47
N GLU A 133 0.33 9.85 -8.34
CA GLU A 133 -0.73 9.23 -7.56
C GLU A 133 -0.50 9.44 -6.05
N SER A 134 0.75 9.51 -5.59
CA SER A 134 1.11 9.88 -4.21
C SER A 134 0.60 11.28 -3.84
N VAL A 135 0.80 12.26 -4.72
CA VAL A 135 0.30 13.64 -4.50
C VAL A 135 -1.22 13.70 -4.65
N SER A 136 -1.78 12.91 -5.56
CA SER A 136 -3.23 12.85 -5.78
C SER A 136 -3.97 12.24 -4.59
N ALA A 137 -3.34 11.30 -3.88
CA ALA A 137 -3.86 10.76 -2.61
C ALA A 137 -3.95 11.84 -1.53
N LEU A 138 -2.88 12.63 -1.34
CA LEU A 138 -2.88 13.77 -0.41
C LEU A 138 -3.93 14.82 -0.79
N GLU A 139 -4.03 15.15 -2.08
CA GLU A 139 -5.05 16.06 -2.61
C GLU A 139 -6.46 15.58 -2.28
N SER A 140 -6.74 14.30 -2.50
CA SER A 140 -8.06 13.71 -2.26
C SER A 140 -8.46 13.76 -0.78
N VAL A 141 -7.54 13.43 0.14
CA VAL A 141 -7.78 13.59 1.59
C VAL A 141 -8.03 15.05 1.93
N GLY A 142 -7.18 15.95 1.44
CA GLY A 142 -7.31 17.38 1.67
C GLY A 142 -8.65 17.94 1.22
N LYS A 143 -9.13 17.54 0.04
CA LYS A 143 -10.41 18.03 -0.51
C LYS A 143 -11.63 17.60 0.29
N VAL A 144 -11.55 16.45 0.94
CA VAL A 144 -12.62 15.97 1.83
C VAL A 144 -12.58 16.69 3.17
N LEU A 145 -11.39 16.96 3.71
CA LEU A 145 -11.21 17.60 5.02
C LEU A 145 -11.36 19.12 5.01
N TYR A 146 -11.27 19.76 3.85
CA TYR A 146 -11.34 21.21 3.69
C TYR A 146 -12.38 21.59 2.63
N ASP A 147 -13.48 22.20 3.08
CA ASP A 147 -14.58 22.63 2.22
C ASP A 147 -14.16 23.57 1.08
N LYS A 148 -14.88 23.47 -0.06
CA LYS A 148 -14.78 24.38 -1.22
C LYS A 148 -13.38 24.42 -1.86
N THR A 149 -12.69 23.28 -1.91
CA THR A 149 -11.37 23.17 -2.53
C THR A 149 -11.43 22.32 -3.80
N ALA A 150 -10.83 22.78 -4.90
CA ALA A 150 -10.81 22.07 -6.17
C ALA A 150 -9.48 21.31 -6.39
N THR A 151 -8.38 21.85 -5.86
CA THR A 151 -7.01 21.35 -6.01
C THR A 151 -6.29 21.27 -4.66
N LEU A 152 -5.14 20.58 -4.62
CA LEU A 152 -4.28 20.59 -3.43
C LEU A 152 -3.79 22.02 -3.09
N GLY A 153 -3.59 22.87 -4.09
CA GLY A 153 -3.25 24.28 -3.87
C GLY A 153 -4.31 25.00 -3.04
N ASP A 154 -5.59 24.79 -3.35
CA ASP A 154 -6.70 25.41 -2.61
C ASP A 154 -6.77 24.89 -1.16
N VAL A 155 -6.52 23.59 -0.96
CA VAL A 155 -6.43 22.97 0.36
C VAL A 155 -5.34 23.63 1.20
N LEU A 156 -4.14 23.82 0.64
CA LEU A 156 -3.01 24.41 1.34
C LEU A 156 -3.26 25.88 1.71
N VAL A 157 -3.89 26.65 0.82
CA VAL A 157 -4.32 28.04 1.13
C VAL A 157 -5.31 28.05 2.29
N ARG A 158 -6.28 27.11 2.31
CA ARG A 158 -7.27 27.03 3.37
C ARG A 158 -6.65 26.63 4.71
N MET A 159 -5.76 25.65 4.69
CA MET A 159 -4.98 25.18 5.84
C MET A 159 -4.09 26.28 6.44
N LYS A 160 -3.52 27.15 5.60
CA LYS A 160 -2.78 28.33 6.07
C LYS A 160 -3.69 29.36 6.72
N LYS A 161 -4.88 29.57 6.15
CA LYS A 161 -5.86 30.57 6.63
C LYS A 161 -6.50 30.19 7.96
N ASP A 162 -6.78 28.90 8.19
CA ASP A 162 -7.39 28.45 9.44
C ASP A 162 -6.39 28.32 10.60
N GLY A 163 -5.08 28.38 10.32
CA GLY A 163 -4.02 28.38 11.33
C GLY A 163 -3.80 27.03 12.01
N SER A 164 -4.39 25.95 11.50
CA SER A 164 -4.29 24.61 12.09
C SER A 164 -2.93 23.95 11.90
N VAL A 165 -2.17 24.41 10.91
CA VAL A 165 -0.81 23.93 10.61
C VAL A 165 0.14 25.13 10.61
N PRO A 166 1.34 25.00 11.19
CA PRO A 166 2.35 26.06 11.13
C PRO A 166 2.60 26.52 9.69
N PRO A 167 2.57 27.84 9.39
CA PRO A 167 2.66 28.34 8.01
C PRO A 167 3.88 27.85 7.23
N MET A 168 5.01 27.66 7.90
CA MET A 168 6.23 27.13 7.27
C MET A 168 6.08 25.68 6.83
N LEU A 169 5.35 24.86 7.60
CA LEU A 169 5.09 23.47 7.22
C LEU A 169 4.12 23.38 6.04
N VAL A 170 3.11 24.26 5.99
CA VAL A 170 2.28 24.40 4.78
C VAL A 170 3.15 24.75 3.58
N SER A 171 4.13 25.64 3.73
CA SER A 171 5.04 25.97 2.64
C SER A 171 5.96 24.82 2.21
N VAL A 172 6.27 23.85 3.08
CA VAL A 172 6.93 22.61 2.65
C VAL A 172 6.01 21.79 1.74
N MET A 173 4.73 21.64 2.11
CA MET A 173 3.74 20.95 1.28
C MET A 173 3.51 21.66 -0.06
N GLU A 174 3.49 23.00 -0.07
CA GLU A 174 3.39 23.82 -1.29
C GLU A 174 4.57 23.54 -2.24
N LYS A 175 5.80 23.45 -1.71
CA LYS A 175 7.00 23.15 -2.51
C LYS A 175 7.02 21.73 -3.03
N TYR A 176 6.59 20.77 -2.22
CA TYR A 176 6.42 19.39 -2.65
C TYR A 176 5.38 19.28 -3.78
N TYR A 177 4.23 19.95 -3.65
CA TYR A 177 3.22 20.01 -4.70
C TYR A 177 3.73 20.69 -5.98
N ALA A 178 4.46 21.79 -5.84
CA ALA A 178 5.06 22.50 -6.98
C ALA A 178 6.08 21.64 -7.73
N TYR A 179 6.90 20.87 -7.01
CA TYR A 179 7.83 19.89 -7.58
C TYR A 179 7.08 18.88 -8.45
N ALA A 180 6.06 18.21 -7.92
CA ALA A 180 5.33 17.18 -8.66
C ALA A 180 4.59 17.73 -9.89
N ASN A 181 4.21 19.01 -9.89
CA ASN A 181 3.64 19.68 -11.07
C ASN A 181 4.70 20.07 -12.11
N ALA A 182 5.92 20.41 -11.68
CA ALA A 182 6.99 20.85 -12.56
C ALA A 182 7.78 19.68 -13.18
N GLU A 183 7.79 18.51 -12.53
CA GLU A 183 8.54 17.34 -13.00
C GLU A 183 7.94 16.80 -14.32
N PRO A 184 8.71 16.73 -15.41
CA PRO A 184 8.21 16.26 -16.71
C PRO A 184 7.63 14.85 -16.64
N GLY A 185 6.45 14.64 -17.22
CA GLY A 185 5.80 13.32 -17.30
C GLY A 185 5.13 12.84 -16.00
N VAL A 186 5.28 13.55 -14.89
CA VAL A 186 4.58 13.22 -13.62
C VAL A 186 3.12 13.69 -13.67
N ARG A 187 2.85 15.01 -13.76
CA ARG A 187 1.47 15.54 -13.79
C ARG A 187 1.05 16.14 -15.13
N HIS A 188 2.01 16.45 -15.98
CA HIS A 188 1.76 17.00 -17.32
C HIS A 188 2.51 16.20 -18.36
N GLY A 189 1.88 15.97 -19.52
CA GLY A 189 2.53 15.35 -20.66
C GLY A 189 3.77 16.14 -21.06
N GLY A 190 4.94 15.53 -20.92
CA GLY A 190 6.22 16.13 -21.26
C GLY A 190 6.63 15.82 -22.69
N VAL A 191 7.45 16.69 -23.27
CA VAL A 191 8.23 16.40 -24.50
C VAL A 191 9.58 15.76 -24.18
N LEU A 192 9.91 15.66 -22.89
CA LEU A 192 11.15 15.11 -22.36
C LEU A 192 10.86 13.78 -21.66
N ILE A 193 11.83 12.86 -21.74
CA ILE A 193 11.82 11.62 -20.95
C ILE A 193 11.88 12.04 -19.48
N PRO A 194 10.98 11.54 -18.63
CA PRO A 194 11.04 11.83 -17.20
C PRO A 194 12.35 11.36 -16.60
N ARG A 195 12.81 12.03 -15.54
CA ARG A 195 14.06 11.68 -14.86
C ARG A 195 13.85 10.97 -13.52
N SER A 196 12.61 10.87 -13.08
CA SER A 196 12.24 10.27 -11.81
C SER A 196 12.69 8.81 -11.73
N ASP A 197 13.37 8.46 -10.66
CA ASP A 197 13.78 7.08 -10.39
C ASP A 197 13.00 6.44 -9.23
N GLU A 198 13.42 5.23 -8.86
CA GLU A 198 12.83 4.48 -7.75
C GLU A 198 12.88 5.25 -6.42
N MET A 199 14.01 5.93 -6.13
CA MET A 199 14.17 6.67 -4.89
C MET A 199 13.31 7.93 -4.86
N ASP A 200 13.13 8.62 -5.99
CA ASP A 200 12.21 9.75 -6.11
C ASP A 200 10.76 9.32 -5.85
N ALA A 201 10.34 8.21 -6.45
CA ALA A 201 9.01 7.65 -6.27
C ALA A 201 8.77 7.16 -4.84
N GLU A 202 9.75 6.48 -4.24
CA GLU A 202 9.66 6.02 -2.86
C GLU A 202 9.60 7.21 -1.89
N LEU A 203 10.44 8.24 -2.10
CA LEU A 203 10.42 9.46 -1.32
C LEU A 203 9.07 10.17 -1.41
N ALA A 204 8.51 10.32 -2.61
CA ALA A 204 7.20 10.93 -2.80
C ALA A 204 6.08 10.15 -2.09
N MET A 205 6.08 8.82 -2.19
CA MET A 205 5.12 7.97 -1.48
C MET A 205 5.22 8.18 0.04
N HIS A 206 6.43 8.19 0.61
CA HIS A 206 6.63 8.37 2.05
C HIS A 206 6.26 9.77 2.53
N LEU A 207 6.61 10.81 1.77
CA LEU A 207 6.20 12.19 2.07
C LEU A 207 4.69 12.33 2.06
N SER A 208 4.02 11.81 1.02
CA SER A 208 2.57 11.82 0.93
C SER A 208 1.92 11.03 2.07
N ALA A 209 2.43 9.84 2.41
CA ALA A 209 1.97 9.04 3.54
C ALA A 209 2.07 9.81 4.87
N ALA A 210 3.20 10.49 5.10
CA ALA A 210 3.42 11.30 6.29
C ALA A 210 2.48 12.50 6.34
N PHE A 211 2.31 13.22 5.23
CA PHE A 211 1.40 14.36 5.15
C PHE A 211 -0.06 13.96 5.32
N ILE A 212 -0.51 12.86 4.71
CA ILE A 212 -1.87 12.34 4.88
C ILE A 212 -2.16 12.07 6.35
N ARG A 213 -1.29 11.32 7.03
CA ARG A 213 -1.46 11.01 8.46
C ARG A 213 -1.49 12.27 9.31
N TYR A 214 -0.59 13.20 9.04
CA TYR A 214 -0.50 14.48 9.75
C TYR A 214 -1.77 15.32 9.57
N VAL A 215 -2.27 15.44 8.34
CA VAL A 215 -3.46 16.24 8.03
C VAL A 215 -4.72 15.62 8.64
N ILE A 216 -4.86 14.29 8.61
CA ILE A 216 -5.98 13.59 9.27
C ILE A 216 -5.95 13.86 10.78
N GLU A 217 -4.81 13.64 11.43
CA GLU A 217 -4.65 13.82 12.88
C GLU A 217 -5.00 15.24 13.36
N ILE A 218 -4.55 16.26 12.63
CA ILE A 218 -4.85 17.66 12.97
C ILE A 218 -6.32 17.99 12.78
N ASN A 219 -6.93 17.43 11.73
CA ASN A 219 -8.33 17.69 11.46
C ASN A 219 -9.22 17.00 12.52
N SER A 220 -8.89 15.78 12.94
CA SER A 220 -9.58 15.10 14.05
C SER A 220 -9.55 15.92 15.34
N LYS A 221 -8.39 16.50 15.70
CA LYS A 221 -8.24 17.35 16.90
C LYS A 221 -8.98 18.69 16.86
N LYS A 222 -9.54 19.12 15.73
CA LYS A 222 -10.38 20.33 15.67
C LYS A 222 -11.78 20.09 16.24
N PHE A 223 -12.22 18.83 16.30
CA PHE A 223 -13.57 18.45 16.70
C PHE A 223 -13.64 17.84 18.11
N ASP A 224 -12.49 17.71 18.78
CA ASP A 224 -12.36 17.40 20.21
C ASP A 224 -12.24 18.68 21.05
#